data_AF-A0A7Y3GSP6-F1
#
_entry.id   AF-A0A7Y3GSP6-F1
#
_cell.length_a   1.000
_cell.length_b   1.000
_cell.length_c   1.000
_cell.angle_alpha   90.00
_cell.angle_beta   90.00
_cell.angle_gamma   90.00
#
_symmetry.space_group_name_H-M   'P 1'
#
loop_
_entity.id
_entity.type
_entity.pdbx_description
1 polymer ?
#
loop_
_entity_poly.entity_id
_entity_poly.type
_entity_poly.pdbx_seq_one_letter_code
_entity_poly.pdbx_strand_id
1 'polypeptide(L)'
;LAHYYGTHYLRHGKRPSQLNAMDLMHYFGNKSNTKERLTLFNEVISKLEEDFGTWNLPWGDVNRYQRLNGDIYQKFDDNKPSIPIGFASGRWGALAAYGVSYSNNTKKIYGTRGNSFVAVVEFGDKVNAKSILAGGQSGNPESPHFDDQIELYANAEFKDVLFYKEDVIKHNIRTYHPGN
;
A
#
# COMPACT_ATOMS: atom_id res chain seq x y z
N LEU A 1 9.05 8.49 -9.76
CA LEU A 1 9.85 8.04 -10.93
C LEU A 1 10.29 6.56 -10.88
N ALA A 2 11.10 6.12 -9.91
CA ALA A 2 11.68 4.77 -9.90
C ALA A 2 10.64 3.63 -9.99
N HIS A 3 9.52 3.74 -9.27
CA HIS A 3 8.42 2.77 -9.36
C HIS A 3 7.86 2.63 -10.79
N TYR A 4 7.57 3.76 -11.45
CA TYR A 4 7.05 3.78 -12.81
C TYR A 4 8.06 3.23 -13.80
N TYR A 5 9.33 3.64 -13.69
CA TYR A 5 10.38 3.16 -14.58
C TYR A 5 10.62 1.65 -14.43
N GLY A 6 10.79 1.15 -13.20
CA GLY A 6 10.97 -0.27 -12.96
C GLY A 6 9.77 -1.11 -13.41
N THR A 7 8.54 -0.62 -13.19
CA THR A 7 7.32 -1.32 -13.62
C THR A 7 7.16 -1.32 -15.14
N HIS A 8 7.43 -0.19 -15.80
CA HIS A 8 7.41 -0.07 -17.25
C HIS A 8 8.46 -0.97 -17.89
N TYR A 9 9.68 -0.98 -17.35
CA TYR A 9 10.75 -1.84 -17.84
C TYR A 9 10.41 -3.32 -17.65
N LEU A 10 9.85 -3.71 -16.51
CA LEU A 10 9.37 -5.08 -16.32
C LEU A 10 8.33 -5.52 -17.36
N ARG A 11 7.52 -4.60 -17.88
CA ARG A 11 6.48 -4.90 -18.89
C ARG A 11 7.01 -4.91 -20.31
N HIS A 12 7.90 -3.97 -20.65
CA HIS A 12 8.27 -3.69 -22.05
C HIS A 12 9.73 -4.01 -22.41
N GLY A 13 10.57 -4.30 -21.41
CA GLY A 13 11.97 -4.63 -21.61
C GLY A 13 12.19 -5.93 -22.38
N LYS A 14 13.26 -5.99 -23.17
CA LYS A 14 13.67 -7.20 -23.87
C LYS A 14 14.19 -8.23 -22.88
N ARG A 15 13.44 -9.31 -22.72
CA ARG A 15 13.75 -10.36 -21.75
C ARG A 15 14.72 -11.38 -22.35
N PRO A 16 15.91 -11.60 -21.75
CA PRO A 16 16.69 -12.80 -22.04
C PRO A 16 15.94 -14.04 -21.53
N SER A 17 16.25 -15.21 -22.10
CA SER A 17 15.62 -16.46 -21.68
C SER A 17 16.06 -16.86 -20.25
N GLN A 18 15.15 -17.50 -19.52
CA GLN A 18 15.43 -18.23 -18.27
C GLN A 18 15.89 -17.41 -17.05
N LEU A 19 15.62 -16.09 -16.97
CA LEU A 19 15.87 -15.33 -15.73
C LEU A 19 14.64 -15.31 -14.81
N ASN A 20 14.87 -15.46 -13.50
CA ASN A 20 13.84 -15.18 -12.50
C ASN A 20 13.62 -13.65 -12.36
N ALA A 21 12.62 -13.25 -11.57
CA ALA A 21 12.24 -11.84 -11.45
C ALA A 21 13.36 -10.93 -10.93
N MET A 22 14.16 -11.41 -9.97
CA MET A 22 15.26 -10.64 -9.39
C MET A 22 16.43 -10.52 -10.38
N ASP A 23 16.84 -11.64 -10.97
CA ASP A 23 17.91 -11.66 -11.97
C ASP A 23 17.55 -10.81 -13.20
N LEU A 24 16.27 -10.81 -13.59
CA LEU A 24 15.77 -9.97 -14.67
C LEU A 24 15.92 -8.47 -14.36
N MET A 25 15.60 -8.06 -13.12
CA MET A 25 15.79 -6.67 -12.69
C MET A 25 17.27 -6.30 -12.64
N HIS A 26 18.13 -7.20 -12.15
CA HIS A 26 19.59 -7.02 -12.20
C HIS A 26 20.10 -6.91 -13.63
N TYR A 27 19.58 -7.73 -14.56
CA TYR A 27 19.91 -7.67 -15.97
C TYR A 27 19.52 -6.31 -16.57
N PHE A 28 18.30 -5.83 -16.32
CA PHE A 28 17.85 -4.52 -16.80
C PHE A 28 18.67 -3.35 -16.25
N GLY A 29 19.10 -3.43 -14.99
CA GLY A 29 19.92 -2.39 -14.37
C GLY A 29 21.39 -2.40 -14.85
N ASN A 30 21.93 -3.56 -15.22
CA ASN A 30 23.37 -3.73 -15.40
C ASN A 30 23.80 -4.17 -16.81
N LYS A 31 23.06 -5.08 -17.45
CA LYS A 31 23.48 -5.76 -18.70
C LYS A 31 22.65 -5.43 -19.95
N SER A 32 21.41 -4.97 -19.82
CA SER A 32 20.57 -4.64 -20.98
C SER A 32 21.17 -3.48 -21.81
N ASN A 33 20.75 -3.37 -23.07
CA ASN A 33 21.27 -2.32 -23.96
C ASN A 33 20.94 -0.92 -23.42
N THR A 34 21.94 -0.04 -23.29
CA THR A 34 21.75 1.33 -22.78
C THR A 34 20.72 2.15 -23.57
N LYS A 35 20.65 2.00 -24.90
CA LYS A 35 19.66 2.67 -25.74
C LYS A 35 18.24 2.26 -25.36
N GLU A 36 18.03 0.97 -25.08
CA GLU A 36 16.72 0.46 -24.61
C GLU A 36 16.34 1.06 -23.26
N ARG A 37 17.28 1.11 -22.30
CA ARG A 37 17.06 1.74 -20.99
C ARG A 37 16.60 3.19 -21.13
N LEU A 38 17.32 3.97 -21.95
CA LEU A 38 17.01 5.38 -22.20
C LEU A 38 15.67 5.56 -22.91
N THR A 39 15.35 4.72 -23.89
CA THR A 39 14.04 4.76 -24.56
C THR A 39 12.90 4.53 -23.57
N LEU A 40 12.96 3.46 -22.77
CA LEU A 40 11.93 3.15 -21.77
C LEU A 40 11.86 4.18 -20.64
N PHE A 41 12.99 4.77 -20.28
CA PHE A 41 13.04 5.87 -19.31
C PHE A 41 12.33 7.12 -19.86
N ASN A 42 12.61 7.52 -21.10
CA ASN A 42 11.97 8.66 -21.74
C ASN A 42 10.46 8.45 -21.89
N GLU A 43 10.01 7.26 -22.28
CA GLU A 43 8.58 6.92 -22.35
C GLU A 43 7.88 7.14 -21.00
N VAL A 44 8.53 6.78 -19.89
CA VAL A 44 7.99 6.97 -18.54
C VAL A 44 7.92 8.44 -18.16
N ILE A 45 8.96 9.23 -18.48
CA ILE A 45 8.93 10.68 -18.26
C ILE A 45 7.77 11.30 -19.04
N SER A 46 7.65 10.99 -20.34
CA SER A 46 6.55 11.50 -21.18
C SER A 46 5.18 11.10 -20.63
N LYS A 47 5.01 9.87 -20.16
CA LYS A 47 3.74 9.41 -19.58
C LYS A 47 3.39 10.15 -18.28
N LEU A 48 4.37 10.40 -17.41
CA LEU A 48 4.16 11.15 -16.18
C LEU A 48 3.81 12.62 -16.45
N GLU A 49 4.48 13.25 -17.40
CA GLU A 49 4.15 14.60 -17.88
C GLU A 49 2.73 14.66 -18.46
N GLU A 50 2.33 13.68 -19.27
CA GLU A 50 0.97 13.58 -19.82
C GLU A 50 -0.09 13.40 -18.73
N ASP A 51 0.16 12.51 -17.76
CA ASP A 51 -0.81 12.18 -16.73
C ASP A 51 -0.97 13.27 -15.68
N PHE A 52 0.14 13.87 -15.26
CA PHE A 52 0.22 14.71 -14.06
C PHE A 52 0.78 16.11 -14.30
N GLY A 53 1.24 16.43 -15.51
CA GLY A 53 1.86 17.71 -15.85
C GLY A 53 3.28 17.90 -15.30
N THR A 54 3.83 16.90 -14.61
CA THR A 54 5.25 16.85 -14.22
C THR A 54 5.69 15.42 -13.90
N TRP A 55 6.94 15.07 -14.22
CA TRP A 55 7.56 13.83 -13.75
C TRP A 55 8.01 13.88 -12.29
N ASN A 56 8.26 15.07 -11.74
CA ASN A 56 8.85 15.29 -10.42
C ASN A 56 7.77 15.46 -9.34
N LEU A 57 7.04 14.38 -9.09
CA LEU A 57 5.97 14.33 -8.10
C LEU A 57 6.45 13.75 -6.78
N PRO A 58 6.01 14.29 -5.63
CA PRO A 58 6.08 13.60 -4.35
C PRO A 58 5.43 12.21 -4.45
N TRP A 59 6.07 11.19 -3.88
CA TRP A 59 5.55 9.81 -3.93
C TRP A 59 4.13 9.70 -3.36
N GLY A 60 3.87 10.41 -2.27
CA GLY A 60 2.55 10.44 -1.63
C GLY A 60 1.45 10.99 -2.54
N ASP A 61 1.73 11.83 -3.55
CA ASP A 61 0.70 12.40 -4.41
C ASP A 61 0.12 11.37 -5.40
N VAL A 62 0.94 10.37 -5.74
CA VAL A 62 0.55 9.28 -6.66
C VAL A 62 0.25 7.98 -5.94
N ASN A 63 0.89 7.67 -4.81
CA ASN A 63 0.65 6.43 -4.07
C ASN A 63 -0.31 6.69 -2.90
N ARG A 64 -1.55 6.24 -3.06
CA ARG A 64 -2.67 6.62 -2.23
C ARG A 64 -3.35 5.42 -1.58
N TYR A 65 -4.01 5.68 -0.48
CA TYR A 65 -5.10 4.86 0.05
C TYR A 65 -6.42 5.57 -0.23
N GLN A 66 -7.40 4.81 -0.68
CA GLN A 66 -8.76 5.29 -0.82
C GLN A 66 -9.70 4.11 -0.59
N ARG A 67 -10.72 4.35 0.23
CA ARG A 67 -11.80 3.40 0.45
C ARG A 67 -13.11 4.17 0.34
N LEU A 68 -13.88 3.89 -0.70
CA LEU A 68 -15.09 4.64 -1.01
C LEU A 68 -16.34 3.98 -0.43
N ASN A 69 -16.29 2.67 -0.19
CA ASN A 69 -17.40 1.89 0.31
C ASN A 69 -16.93 0.56 0.95
N GLY A 70 -17.88 -0.29 1.34
CA GLY A 70 -17.63 -1.60 1.93
C GLY A 70 -17.24 -2.73 0.97
N ASP A 71 -17.08 -2.48 -0.33
CA ASP A 71 -16.84 -3.53 -1.32
C ASP A 71 -15.49 -4.22 -1.12
N ILE A 72 -15.39 -5.50 -1.45
CA ILE A 72 -14.11 -6.22 -1.43
C ILE A 72 -13.18 -5.69 -2.54
N TYR A 73 -13.74 -5.48 -3.74
CA TYR A 73 -13.05 -4.87 -4.87
C TYR A 73 -13.37 -3.39 -4.90
N GLN A 74 -12.46 -2.59 -4.34
CA GLN A 74 -12.62 -1.14 -4.29
C GLN A 74 -12.56 -0.54 -5.70
N LYS A 75 -13.54 0.32 -5.98
CA LYS A 75 -13.43 1.31 -7.06
C LYS A 75 -12.60 2.48 -6.55
N PHE A 76 -11.85 3.10 -7.46
CA PHE A 76 -11.02 4.27 -7.16
C PHE A 76 -11.38 5.43 -8.08
N ASP A 77 -11.22 6.64 -7.56
CA ASP A 77 -11.47 7.89 -8.27
C ASP A 77 -10.46 8.95 -7.82
N ASP A 78 -9.67 9.45 -8.78
CA ASP A 78 -8.63 10.45 -8.55
C ASP A 78 -9.15 11.79 -8.05
N ASN A 79 -10.45 12.06 -8.22
CA ASN A 79 -11.14 13.27 -7.79
C ASN A 79 -11.76 13.14 -6.40
N LYS A 80 -11.74 11.95 -5.79
CA LYS A 80 -12.25 11.73 -4.44
C LYS A 80 -11.12 11.85 -3.41
N PRO A 81 -11.43 12.17 -2.14
CA PRO A 81 -10.45 12.18 -1.08
C PRO A 81 -9.68 10.86 -1.00
N SER A 82 -8.40 10.95 -0.67
CA SER A 82 -7.50 9.82 -0.50
C SER A 82 -6.36 10.24 0.42
N ILE A 83 -5.63 9.29 0.97
CA ILE A 83 -4.55 9.53 1.95
C ILE A 83 -3.21 9.15 1.33
N PRO A 84 -2.15 9.97 1.46
CA PRO A 84 -0.82 9.62 0.95
C PRO A 84 -0.27 8.41 1.71
N ILE A 85 0.29 7.44 0.99
CA ILE A 85 0.96 6.29 1.59
C ILE A 85 2.44 6.33 1.22
N GLY A 86 3.31 6.42 2.22
CA GLY A 86 4.77 6.47 2.04
C GLY A 86 5.40 5.12 1.68
N PHE A 87 4.70 4.01 1.94
CA PHE A 87 5.21 2.67 1.71
C PHE A 87 5.34 2.32 0.23
N ALA A 88 6.22 1.36 -0.08
CA ALA A 88 6.43 0.85 -1.43
C ALA A 88 6.03 -0.62 -1.54
N SER A 89 5.94 -1.13 -2.77
CA SER A 89 5.66 -2.54 -3.02
C SER A 89 6.83 -3.41 -2.55
N GLY A 90 6.53 -4.56 -1.93
CA GLY A 90 7.53 -5.58 -1.61
C GLY A 90 8.31 -6.09 -2.83
N ARG A 91 7.80 -5.86 -4.05
CA ARG A 91 8.55 -6.06 -5.31
C ARG A 91 9.88 -5.30 -5.33
N TRP A 92 9.94 -4.17 -4.66
CA TRP A 92 11.12 -3.31 -4.57
C TRP A 92 11.92 -3.54 -3.29
N GLY A 93 11.63 -4.61 -2.54
CA GLY A 93 12.30 -4.94 -1.28
C GLY A 93 11.69 -4.27 -0.05
N ALA A 94 10.55 -3.59 -0.17
CA ALA A 94 9.88 -2.99 0.97
C ALA A 94 9.31 -4.06 1.92
N LEU A 95 9.72 -4.04 3.18
CA LEU A 95 9.21 -4.94 4.21
C LEU A 95 7.78 -4.57 4.63
N ALA A 96 7.53 -3.28 4.88
CA ALA A 96 6.19 -2.70 4.95
C ALA A 96 5.66 -2.55 3.52
N ALA A 97 5.13 -3.65 2.99
CA ALA A 97 4.72 -3.74 1.61
C ALA A 97 3.36 -3.08 1.39
N TYR A 98 3.28 -2.25 0.36
CA TYR A 98 2.03 -1.65 -0.14
C TYR A 98 2.03 -1.68 -1.67
N GLY A 99 1.06 -2.35 -2.28
CA GLY A 99 1.06 -2.53 -3.72
C GLY A 99 -0.30 -2.82 -4.32
N VAL A 100 -0.30 -2.98 -5.65
CA VAL A 100 -1.53 -3.09 -6.45
C VAL A 100 -1.63 -4.46 -7.10
N SER A 101 -2.76 -5.16 -6.92
CA SER A 101 -3.05 -6.50 -7.46
C SER A 101 -4.01 -6.50 -8.65
N TYR A 102 -4.84 -5.47 -8.83
CA TYR A 102 -5.79 -5.38 -9.95
C TYR A 102 -5.72 -4.03 -10.67
N SER A 103 -6.09 -4.04 -11.95
CA SER A 103 -6.18 -2.83 -12.76
C SER A 103 -7.40 -2.01 -12.42
N ASN A 104 -7.28 -0.70 -12.56
CA ASN A 104 -8.37 0.26 -12.46
C ASN A 104 -8.15 1.37 -13.51
N ASN A 105 -9.07 2.32 -13.60
CA ASN A 105 -9.03 3.41 -14.59
C ASN A 105 -8.51 4.73 -13.99
N THR A 106 -7.66 4.65 -12.95
CA THR A 106 -7.07 5.84 -12.33
C THR A 106 -5.63 6.06 -12.79
N LYS A 107 -5.18 7.31 -12.75
CA LYS A 107 -3.79 7.68 -12.99
C LYS A 107 -2.94 7.44 -11.75
N LYS A 108 -3.49 7.73 -10.56
CA LYS A 108 -2.83 7.44 -9.28
C LYS A 108 -2.81 5.94 -9.01
N ILE A 109 -2.01 5.57 -8.04
CA ILE A 109 -1.76 4.20 -7.58
C ILE A 109 -2.51 4.02 -6.26
N TYR A 110 -3.50 3.13 -6.25
CA TYR A 110 -4.22 2.78 -5.03
C TYR A 110 -3.85 1.37 -4.58
N GLY A 111 -3.39 1.25 -3.34
CA GLY A 111 -2.98 -0.04 -2.79
C GLY A 111 -4.18 -0.97 -2.57
N THR A 112 -3.99 -2.22 -2.95
CA THR A 112 -5.02 -3.28 -2.92
C THR A 112 -4.47 -4.58 -2.33
N ARG A 113 -3.18 -4.60 -1.99
CA ARG A 113 -2.52 -5.67 -1.25
C ARG A 113 -1.33 -5.12 -0.47
N GLY A 114 -0.85 -5.90 0.48
CA GLY A 114 0.28 -5.53 1.32
C GLY A 114 0.06 -5.99 2.75
N ASN A 115 0.76 -5.34 3.68
CA ASN A 115 0.48 -5.50 5.09
C ASN A 115 -0.89 -4.87 5.41
N SER A 116 -1.89 -5.69 5.71
CA SER A 116 -3.21 -5.22 6.14
C SER A 116 -3.27 -5.09 7.65
N PHE A 117 -3.16 -6.22 8.35
CA PHE A 117 -3.00 -6.28 9.80
C PHE A 117 -1.54 -6.52 10.15
N VAL A 118 -0.98 -5.71 11.05
CA VAL A 118 0.35 -5.93 11.62
C VAL A 118 0.24 -5.90 13.13
N ALA A 119 0.90 -6.85 13.78
CA ALA A 119 1.07 -6.86 15.22
C ALA A 119 2.51 -7.19 15.58
N VAL A 120 3.01 -6.54 16.62
CA VAL A 120 4.29 -6.84 17.27
C VAL A 120 3.97 -7.24 18.69
N VAL A 121 4.48 -8.40 19.11
CA VAL A 121 4.17 -9.01 20.40
C VAL A 121 5.46 -9.29 21.14
N GLU A 122 5.54 -8.78 22.36
CA GLU A 122 6.59 -9.05 23.33
C GLU A 122 6.08 -10.11 24.31
N PHE A 123 6.84 -11.20 24.46
CA PHE A 123 6.53 -12.30 25.37
C PHE A 123 7.40 -12.22 26.62
N GLY A 124 6.80 -11.78 27.73
CA GLY A 124 7.37 -11.86 29.08
C GLY A 124 6.35 -12.42 30.07
N ASP A 125 6.52 -12.12 31.36
CA ASP A 125 5.54 -12.50 32.41
C ASP A 125 4.13 -11.96 32.12
N LYS A 126 4.07 -10.82 31.41
CA LYS A 126 2.87 -10.29 30.78
C LYS A 126 3.13 -10.06 29.28
N VAL A 127 2.10 -10.31 28.47
CA VAL A 127 2.14 -10.01 27.03
C VAL A 127 1.94 -8.51 26.84
N ASN A 128 2.84 -7.89 26.09
CA ASN A 128 2.69 -6.54 25.59
C ASN A 128 2.61 -6.59 24.08
N ALA A 129 1.62 -5.93 23.49
CA ALA A 129 1.42 -5.99 22.05
C ALA A 129 0.94 -4.66 21.48
N LYS A 130 1.45 -4.37 20.29
CA LYS A 130 1.09 -3.22 19.48
C LYS A 130 0.53 -3.72 18.15
N SER A 131 -0.51 -3.08 17.64
CA SER A 131 -1.18 -3.48 16.41
C SER A 131 -1.58 -2.30 15.56
N ILE A 132 -1.85 -2.57 14.29
CA ILE A 132 -2.41 -1.62 13.34
C ILE A 132 -3.16 -2.37 12.24
N LEU A 133 -4.27 -1.81 11.76
CA LEU A 133 -5.07 -2.39 10.68
C LEU A 133 -5.33 -1.34 9.60
N ALA A 134 -4.87 -1.61 8.38
CA ALA A 134 -5.18 -0.81 7.22
C ALA A 134 -6.68 -0.85 6.94
N GLY A 135 -7.36 0.29 7.09
CA GLY A 135 -8.77 0.44 6.73
C GLY A 135 -9.79 0.01 7.78
N GLY A 136 -9.49 0.17 9.06
CA GLY A 136 -10.48 0.08 10.14
C GLY A 136 -11.07 -1.32 10.35
N GLN A 137 -12.05 -1.43 11.25
CA GLN A 137 -12.65 -2.71 11.69
C GLN A 137 -14.09 -2.93 11.16
N SER A 138 -14.57 -2.06 10.27
CA SER A 138 -15.94 -2.14 9.74
C SER A 138 -15.97 -2.04 8.22
N GLY A 139 -16.89 -2.79 7.61
CA GLY A 139 -17.26 -2.66 6.20
C GLY A 139 -18.31 -1.60 5.92
N ASN A 140 -18.97 -1.08 6.96
CA ASN A 140 -20.05 -0.10 6.82
C ASN A 140 -19.45 1.32 6.71
N PRO A 141 -19.66 2.06 5.61
CA PRO A 141 -19.18 3.44 5.45
C PRO A 141 -19.67 4.41 6.52
N GLU A 142 -20.84 4.14 7.13
CA GLU A 142 -21.40 4.96 8.21
C GLU A 142 -20.83 4.62 9.60
N SER A 143 -19.94 3.62 9.68
CA SER A 143 -19.32 3.24 10.94
C SER A 143 -18.17 4.17 11.29
N PRO A 144 -18.02 4.60 12.56
CA PRO A 144 -16.83 5.33 12.99
C PRO A 144 -15.56 4.48 12.90
N HIS A 145 -15.67 3.17 12.64
CA HIS A 145 -14.55 2.25 12.46
C HIS A 145 -14.36 1.81 11.00
N PHE A 146 -14.88 2.58 10.04
CA PHE A 146 -14.74 2.27 8.62
C PHE A 146 -13.31 2.46 8.12
N ASP A 147 -12.63 3.53 8.50
CA ASP A 147 -11.25 3.81 8.10
C ASP A 147 -10.44 4.51 9.20
N ASP A 148 -10.91 4.50 10.45
CA ASP A 148 -10.33 5.20 11.61
C ASP A 148 -8.85 4.94 11.93
N GLN A 149 -8.28 3.87 11.39
CA GLN A 149 -6.87 3.51 11.59
C GLN A 149 -5.96 3.87 10.42
N ILE A 150 -6.48 4.43 9.32
CA ILE A 150 -5.66 4.68 8.13
C ILE A 150 -4.59 5.75 8.34
N GLU A 151 -4.87 6.79 9.13
CA GLU A 151 -3.89 7.84 9.41
C GLU A 151 -2.74 7.28 10.25
N LEU A 152 -3.07 6.48 11.27
CA LEU A 152 -2.08 5.72 12.02
C LEU A 152 -1.23 4.85 11.09
N TYR A 153 -1.87 4.16 10.13
CA TYR A 153 -1.20 3.30 9.17
C TYR A 153 -0.26 4.07 8.26
N ALA A 154 -0.69 5.21 7.73
CA ALA A 154 0.13 6.08 6.89
C ALA A 154 1.37 6.60 7.64
N ASN A 155 1.24 6.84 8.96
CA ASN A 155 2.30 7.35 9.83
C ASN A 155 3.11 6.26 10.55
N ALA A 156 2.82 4.97 10.31
CA ALA A 156 3.43 3.83 11.02
C ALA A 156 3.27 3.88 12.55
N GLU A 157 2.16 4.44 13.03
CA GLU A 157 1.84 4.59 14.44
C GLU A 157 0.97 3.42 14.93
N PHE A 158 1.49 2.61 15.84
CA PHE A 158 0.76 1.44 16.34
C PHE A 158 -0.08 1.77 17.57
N LYS A 159 -1.29 1.24 17.63
CA LYS A 159 -2.14 1.26 18.82
C LYS A 159 -1.83 0.10 19.75
N ASP A 160 -2.07 0.29 21.04
CA ASP A 160 -1.95 -0.78 22.03
C ASP A 160 -3.03 -1.86 21.80
N VAL A 161 -2.64 -3.12 22.02
CA VAL A 161 -3.57 -4.25 22.05
C VAL A 161 -4.04 -4.45 23.48
N LEU A 162 -5.33 -4.26 23.70
CA LEU A 162 -5.97 -4.47 25.00
C LEU A 162 -6.23 -5.97 25.19
N PHE A 163 -5.23 -6.69 25.70
CA PHE A 163 -5.29 -8.14 25.86
C PHE A 163 -5.93 -8.57 27.19
N TYR A 164 -5.68 -7.84 28.28
CA TYR A 164 -6.15 -8.19 29.61
C TYR A 164 -7.59 -7.70 29.85
N LYS A 165 -8.34 -8.45 30.66
CA LYS A 165 -9.76 -8.19 30.93
C LYS A 165 -9.99 -6.78 31.48
N GLU A 166 -9.13 -6.33 32.38
CA GLU A 166 -9.21 -5.03 33.02
C GLU A 166 -9.07 -3.90 31.99
N ASP A 167 -8.15 -4.06 31.04
CA ASP A 167 -7.94 -3.13 29.94
C ASP A 167 -9.14 -3.11 28.99
N VAL A 168 -9.68 -4.28 28.66
CA VAL A 168 -10.88 -4.39 27.81
C VAL A 168 -12.08 -3.73 28.48
N ILE A 169 -12.32 -3.96 29.77
CA ILE A 169 -13.44 -3.35 30.52
C ILE A 169 -13.28 -1.83 30.58
N LYS A 170 -12.06 -1.33 30.80
CA LYS A 170 -11.78 0.10 30.90
C LYS A 170 -12.04 0.87 29.60
N HIS A 171 -11.86 0.23 28.44
CA HIS A 171 -11.96 0.88 27.13
C HIS A 171 -13.14 0.39 26.27
N ASN A 172 -14.05 -0.43 26.82
CA ASN A 172 -15.18 -0.91 26.04
C ASN A 172 -16.15 0.24 25.67
N ILE A 173 -16.77 0.13 24.50
CA ILE A 173 -17.83 1.04 24.04
C ILE A 173 -19.19 0.38 24.16
N ARG A 174 -19.25 -0.95 24.00
CA ARG A 174 -20.47 -1.75 24.06
C ARG A 174 -20.17 -3.09 24.71
N THR A 175 -21.10 -3.54 25.56
CA THR A 175 -21.16 -4.92 26.04
C THR A 175 -22.32 -5.62 25.35
N TYR A 176 -22.14 -6.88 24.96
CA TYR A 176 -23.18 -7.70 24.33
C TYR A 176 -23.28 -9.04 25.05
N HIS A 177 -24.52 -9.48 25.31
CA HIS A 177 -24.83 -10.78 25.87
C HIS A 177 -25.70 -11.52 24.85
N PRO A 178 -25.16 -12.51 24.11
CA PRO A 178 -25.96 -13.28 23.17
C PRO A 178 -27.12 -13.98 23.88
N GLY A 179 -28.34 -13.86 23.34
CA GLY A 179 -29.53 -14.52 23.86
C GLY A 179 -30.35 -13.74 24.91
N ASN A 180 -29.92 -12.51 25.24
CA ASN A 180 -30.73 -11.54 25.99
C ASN A 180 -31.24 -10.42 25.07
#